data_AF-A0AAW1JC17-F1
#
_entry.id   AF-A0AAW1JC17-F1
#
_cell.length_a   1.000
_cell.length_b   1.000
_cell.length_c   1.000
_cell.angle_alpha   90.00
_cell.angle_beta   90.00
_cell.angle_gamma   90.00
#
_symmetry.space_group_name_H-M   'P 1'
#
loop_
_entity.id
_entity.type
_entity.pdbx_description
1 polymer ?
#
loop_
_entity_poly.entity_id
_entity_poly.type
_entity_poly.pdbx_seq_one_letter_code
_entity_poly.pdbx_strand_id
1 'polypeptide(L)'
;MEPKSAAVEGAMEVNRLEKEELTYELAIRGVTDKATVGEMRSCLRQFLKLEKHESNIAQLSYPYTFAADMEYLGTKDTEIEGLVESFKDDERSAQFRKTSTKRLHAFHRASRSKADTPDEHTQRSKFLVKFLELRSRLKSKARQYKRLSQTGNTPVDASVLMSPTTIGEEIEDDSESDIEGAGISNNQVKTTIGEEIEDDSESDIEGAGISNNQVKKNVKSVPVVKWNITKFSGDGRVSLSSFLETVEELCMARNVSSVQLLASASDLFTGHD
;
A
#
# COMPACT_ATOMS: atom_id res chain seq x y z
N MET A 1 24.47 23.82 0.86
CA MET A 1 23.58 23.05 1.77
C MET A 1 22.82 22.07 0.90
N GLU A 2 23.20 20.79 0.91
CA GLU A 2 22.36 19.77 0.27
C GLU A 2 21.03 19.68 1.01
N PRO A 3 19.89 19.60 0.30
CA PRO A 3 18.61 19.32 0.95
C PRO A 3 18.76 17.98 1.68
N LYS A 4 18.56 17.99 3.01
CA LYS A 4 18.43 16.74 3.77
C LYS A 4 17.35 15.92 3.06
N SER A 5 17.77 14.90 2.34
CA SER A 5 16.91 13.96 1.62
C SER A 5 15.78 13.60 2.56
N ALA A 6 14.57 14.06 2.23
CA ALA A 6 13.37 13.61 2.92
C ALA A 6 13.41 12.09 2.77
N ALA A 7 13.59 11.38 3.90
CA ALA A 7 13.72 9.93 3.90
C ALA A 7 12.58 9.38 3.06
N VAL A 8 12.93 8.71 1.94
CA VAL A 8 11.96 8.20 0.98
C VAL A 8 10.98 7.35 1.78
N GLU A 9 9.75 7.82 1.85
CA GLU A 9 8.74 7.28 2.74
C GLU A 9 8.35 5.89 2.23
N GLY A 10 9.06 4.86 2.70
CA GLY A 10 8.94 3.51 2.17
C GLY A 10 10.26 2.75 1.99
N ALA A 11 11.42 3.37 2.26
CA ALA A 11 12.68 2.63 2.29
C ALA A 11 12.78 1.79 3.58
N MET A 12 13.14 0.52 3.44
CA MET A 12 13.37 -0.39 4.56
C MET A 12 14.70 -0.04 5.27
N GLU A 13 14.68 0.31 6.55
CA GLU A 13 15.89 0.61 7.31
C GLU A 13 16.58 -0.70 7.80
N VAL A 14 17.53 -1.20 7.01
CA VAL A 14 18.26 -2.47 7.27
C VAL A 14 18.84 -2.58 8.70
N ASN A 15 19.26 -1.47 9.30
CA ASN A 15 19.81 -1.46 10.67
C ASN A 15 18.77 -1.74 11.76
N ARG A 16 17.48 -1.65 11.45
CA ARG A 16 16.38 -1.90 12.38
C ARG A 16 15.75 -3.27 12.24
N LEU A 17 16.19 -4.04 11.24
CA LEU A 17 15.76 -5.43 11.06
C LEU A 17 16.39 -6.34 12.12
N GLU A 18 15.59 -7.29 12.57
CA GLU A 18 15.99 -8.38 13.45
C GLU A 18 16.68 -9.51 12.67
N LYS A 19 17.33 -10.42 13.40
CA LYS A 19 18.11 -11.50 12.78
C LYS A 19 17.25 -12.38 11.88
N GLU A 20 16.03 -12.71 12.29
CA GLU A 20 15.09 -13.50 11.49
C GLU A 20 14.67 -12.79 10.21
N GLU A 21 14.43 -11.48 10.27
CA GLU A 21 14.05 -10.66 9.12
C GLU A 21 15.20 -10.54 8.12
N LEU A 22 16.43 -10.34 8.63
CA LEU A 22 17.63 -10.36 7.82
C LEU A 22 17.86 -11.73 7.17
N THR A 23 17.61 -12.81 7.91
CA THR A 23 17.75 -14.18 7.39
C THR A 23 16.77 -14.41 6.24
N TYR A 24 15.51 -14.00 6.42
CA TYR A 24 14.48 -14.10 5.40
C TYR A 24 14.86 -13.30 4.14
N GLU A 25 15.22 -12.03 4.28
CA GLU A 25 15.56 -11.17 3.12
C GLU A 25 16.82 -11.66 2.38
N LEU A 26 17.78 -12.27 3.07
CA LEU A 26 18.95 -12.89 2.42
C LEU A 26 18.61 -14.23 1.77
N ALA A 27 17.77 -15.05 2.40
CA ALA A 27 17.37 -16.36 1.87
C ALA A 27 16.62 -16.23 0.55
N ILE A 28 15.72 -15.25 0.41
CA ILE A 28 15.00 -15.02 -0.86
C ILE A 28 15.92 -14.53 -2.00
N ARG A 29 17.14 -14.11 -1.66
CA ARG A 29 18.21 -13.70 -2.60
C ARG A 29 19.26 -14.80 -2.81
N GLY A 30 19.01 -16.01 -2.30
CA GLY A 30 19.90 -17.15 -2.44
C GLY A 30 21.10 -17.15 -1.50
N VAL A 31 21.12 -16.31 -0.45
CA VAL A 31 22.18 -16.29 0.55
C VAL A 31 21.70 -17.01 1.81
N THR A 32 22.22 -18.22 2.03
CA THR A 32 21.83 -19.11 3.13
C THR A 32 22.87 -19.19 4.26
N ASP A 33 24.11 -18.75 4.00
CA ASP A 33 25.20 -18.87 4.97
C ASP A 33 25.02 -17.93 6.17
N LYS A 34 25.15 -18.51 7.36
CA LYS A 34 24.92 -17.85 8.64
C LYS A 34 26.11 -16.98 9.04
N ALA A 35 26.15 -15.76 8.52
CA ALA A 35 27.07 -14.72 8.95
C ALA A 35 26.63 -14.05 10.28
N THR A 36 27.47 -13.18 10.84
CA THR A 36 27.08 -12.30 11.95
C THR A 36 26.02 -11.28 11.52
N VAL A 37 25.24 -10.74 12.45
CA VAL A 37 24.18 -9.74 12.14
C VAL A 37 24.74 -8.52 11.40
N GLY A 38 25.98 -8.11 11.71
CA GLY A 38 26.65 -7.00 11.03
C GLY A 38 26.91 -7.29 9.54
N GLU A 39 27.42 -8.48 9.25
CA GLU A 39 27.67 -8.97 7.89
C GLU A 39 26.37 -9.12 7.11
N MET A 40 25.32 -9.69 7.72
CA MET A 40 23.99 -9.82 7.11
C MET A 40 23.43 -8.46 6.67
N ARG A 41 23.52 -7.44 7.54
CA ARG A 41 23.10 -6.07 7.22
C ARG A 41 23.94 -5.44 6.11
N SER A 42 25.25 -5.70 6.11
CA SER A 42 26.16 -5.20 5.08
C SER A 42 25.81 -5.80 3.72
N CYS A 43 25.63 -7.12 3.68
CA CYS A 43 25.25 -7.89 2.50
C CYS A 43 23.90 -7.42 1.94
N LEU A 44 22.86 -7.31 2.79
CA LEU A 44 21.54 -6.85 2.36
C LEU A 44 21.58 -5.43 1.78
N ARG A 45 22.36 -4.50 2.36
CA ARG A 45 22.52 -3.16 1.78
C ARG A 45 23.15 -3.18 0.39
N GLN A 46 24.11 -4.06 0.14
CA GLN A 46 24.73 -4.20 -1.17
C GLN A 46 23.71 -4.71 -2.19
N PHE A 47 22.90 -5.71 -1.84
CA PHE A 47 21.81 -6.18 -2.70
C PHE A 47 20.80 -5.07 -3.00
N LEU A 48 20.29 -4.37 -1.99
CA LEU A 48 19.34 -3.26 -2.19
C LEU A 48 19.94 -2.13 -3.05
N LYS A 49 21.24 -1.86 -2.93
CA LYS A 49 21.93 -0.87 -3.77
C LYS A 49 22.00 -1.34 -5.22
N LEU A 50 22.34 -2.60 -5.46
CA LEU A 50 22.38 -3.17 -6.79
C LEU A 50 20.96 -3.17 -7.40
N GLU A 51 19.92 -3.52 -6.63
CA GLU A 51 18.51 -3.57 -7.08
C GLU A 51 18.03 -2.20 -7.56
N LYS A 52 18.48 -1.13 -6.90
CA LYS A 52 18.17 0.24 -7.30
C LYS A 52 18.77 0.62 -8.66
N HIS A 53 19.85 -0.03 -9.09
CA HIS A 53 20.56 0.32 -10.32
C HIS A 53 20.14 -0.53 -11.53
N GLU A 54 19.02 -1.25 -11.44
CA GLU A 54 18.45 -2.11 -12.51
C GLU A 54 19.45 -3.11 -13.10
N SER A 55 20.59 -3.29 -12.42
CA SER A 55 21.53 -4.36 -12.74
C SER A 55 20.76 -5.63 -12.49
N ASN A 56 20.68 -6.47 -13.52
CA ASN A 56 19.86 -7.66 -13.67
C ASN A 56 20.07 -8.65 -12.49
N ILE A 57 19.53 -8.33 -11.31
CA ILE A 57 19.73 -9.11 -10.11
C ILE A 57 18.73 -10.24 -10.14
N ALA A 58 19.32 -11.42 -10.18
CA ALA A 58 18.86 -12.67 -9.61
C ALA A 58 17.35 -12.75 -9.41
N GLN A 59 16.72 -13.51 -10.31
CA GLN A 59 15.41 -14.10 -10.09
C GLN A 59 15.31 -14.55 -8.62
N LEU A 60 14.48 -13.85 -7.84
CA LEU A 60 14.29 -14.14 -6.42
C LEU A 60 13.79 -15.58 -6.30
N SER A 61 14.60 -16.45 -5.70
CA SER A 61 14.19 -17.80 -5.37
C SER A 61 13.45 -17.73 -4.05
N TYR A 62 12.17 -18.10 -4.03
CA TYR A 62 11.33 -18.05 -2.84
C TYR A 62 11.27 -19.42 -2.17
N PRO A 63 12.03 -19.67 -1.07
CA PRO A 63 12.16 -21.00 -0.48
C PRO A 63 11.08 -21.30 0.58
N TYR A 64 10.13 -20.41 0.82
CA TYR A 64 9.13 -20.53 1.88
C TYR A 64 7.78 -21.01 1.35
N THR A 65 7.04 -21.73 2.19
CA THR A 65 5.66 -22.15 1.92
C THR A 65 4.68 -21.09 2.43
N PHE A 66 3.48 -21.05 1.85
CA PHE A 66 2.43 -20.13 2.27
C PHE A 66 2.10 -20.25 3.76
N ALA A 67 1.97 -21.49 4.26
CA ALA A 67 1.68 -21.75 5.67
C ALA A 67 2.75 -21.17 6.62
N ALA A 68 4.04 -21.33 6.28
CA ALA A 68 5.13 -20.78 7.08
C ALA A 68 5.14 -19.25 7.09
N ASP A 69 4.73 -18.62 5.98
CA ASP A 69 4.56 -17.17 5.94
C ASP A 69 3.38 -16.71 6.78
N MET A 70 2.23 -17.39 6.74
CA MET A 70 1.06 -16.98 7.52
C MET A 70 1.31 -17.08 9.03
N GLU A 71 2.01 -18.12 9.49
CA GLU A 71 2.42 -18.26 10.88
C GLU A 71 3.32 -17.08 11.33
N TYR A 72 4.33 -16.77 10.52
CA TYR A 72 5.21 -15.63 10.78
C TYR A 72 4.45 -14.30 10.78
N LEU A 73 3.56 -14.09 9.79
CA LEU A 73 2.80 -12.85 9.66
C LEU A 73 1.80 -12.68 10.82
N GLY A 74 1.17 -13.74 11.31
CA GLY A 74 0.29 -13.68 12.49
C GLY A 74 1.05 -13.26 13.75
N THR A 75 2.27 -13.79 13.92
CA THR A 75 3.14 -13.39 15.04
C THR A 75 3.54 -11.92 14.94
N LYS A 76 3.99 -11.48 13.76
CA LYS A 76 4.42 -10.09 13.54
C LYS A 76 3.27 -9.09 13.58
N ASP A 77 2.08 -9.47 13.15
CA ASP A 77 0.89 -8.65 13.22
C ASP A 77 0.57 -8.25 14.68
N THR A 78 0.54 -9.24 15.58
CA THR A 78 0.32 -9.00 17.02
C THR A 78 1.42 -8.12 17.62
N GLU A 79 2.68 -8.38 17.25
CA GLU A 79 3.82 -7.61 17.72
C GLU A 79 3.75 -6.13 17.28
N ILE A 80 3.49 -5.90 15.98
CA ILE A 80 3.40 -4.56 15.40
C ILE A 80 2.19 -3.82 15.98
N GLU A 81 1.06 -4.48 16.16
CA GLU A 81 -0.12 -3.89 16.80
C GLU A 81 0.20 -3.38 18.21
N GLY A 82 0.86 -4.19 19.04
CA GLY A 82 1.31 -3.75 20.37
C GLY A 82 2.29 -2.56 20.32
N LEU A 83 3.20 -2.53 19.34
CA LEU A 83 4.10 -1.40 19.13
C LEU A 83 3.36 -0.11 18.70
N VAL A 84 2.31 -0.23 17.89
CA VAL A 84 1.46 0.90 17.46
C VAL A 84 0.58 1.38 18.61
N GLU A 85 0.08 0.48 19.45
CA GLU A 85 -0.75 0.82 20.61
C GLU A 85 0.04 1.58 21.67
N SER A 86 1.23 1.09 22.01
CA SER A 86 2.15 1.67 22.98
C SER A 86 2.91 2.91 22.49
N PHE A 87 2.73 3.32 21.24
CA PHE A 87 3.47 4.43 20.64
C PHE A 87 3.04 5.80 21.22
N LYS A 88 4.03 6.58 21.69
CA LYS A 88 3.83 7.88 22.36
C LYS A 88 4.80 8.99 21.92
N ASP A 89 5.23 8.97 20.66
CA ASP A 89 6.29 9.86 20.16
C ASP A 89 5.93 10.42 18.76
N ASP A 90 6.85 11.14 18.12
CA ASP A 90 6.67 11.69 16.77
C ASP A 90 7.25 10.79 15.66
N GLU A 91 7.09 11.23 14.40
CA GLU A 91 7.57 10.49 13.22
C GLU A 91 9.11 10.37 13.12
N ARG A 92 9.87 11.18 13.87
CA ARG A 92 11.34 11.19 13.87
C ARG A 92 11.92 10.22 14.91
N SER A 93 11.08 9.81 15.86
CA SER A 93 11.45 8.89 16.93
C SER A 93 12.06 7.58 16.41
N ALA A 94 12.92 6.97 17.24
CA ALA A 94 13.48 5.66 16.94
C ALA A 94 12.40 4.57 16.94
N GLN A 95 11.37 4.71 17.79
CA GLN A 95 10.25 3.78 17.88
C GLN A 95 9.42 3.81 16.58
N PHE A 96 9.06 4.99 16.06
CA PHE A 96 8.31 5.11 14.82
C PHE A 96 9.02 4.42 13.65
N ARG A 97 10.32 4.70 13.48
CA ARG A 97 11.13 4.09 12.41
C ARG A 97 11.27 2.57 12.57
N LYS A 98 11.43 2.08 13.80
CA LYS A 98 11.47 0.63 14.09
C LYS A 98 10.15 -0.04 13.71
N THR A 99 9.03 0.48 14.21
CA THR A 99 7.69 -0.06 13.93
C THR A 99 7.36 0.01 12.44
N SER A 100 7.69 1.13 11.78
CA SER A 100 7.50 1.31 10.34
C SER A 100 8.30 0.29 9.51
N THR A 101 9.57 0.06 9.89
CA THR A 101 10.45 -0.91 9.21
C THR A 101 9.93 -2.33 9.34
N LYS A 102 9.57 -2.77 10.56
CA LYS A 102 9.00 -4.10 10.80
C LYS A 102 7.72 -4.34 10.01
N ARG A 103 6.80 -3.37 10.06
CA ARG A 103 5.55 -3.40 9.29
C ARG A 103 5.80 -3.47 7.79
N LEU A 104 6.74 -2.68 7.28
CA LEU A 104 7.09 -2.70 5.86
C LEU A 104 7.66 -4.07 5.44
N HIS A 105 8.54 -4.65 6.26
CA HIS A 105 9.08 -5.99 6.04
C HIS A 105 7.97 -7.06 6.02
N ALA A 106 7.08 -7.06 7.02
CA ALA A 106 5.93 -7.96 7.06
C ALA A 106 4.99 -7.78 5.84
N PHE A 107 4.74 -6.53 5.43
CA PHE A 107 3.94 -6.22 4.23
C PHE A 107 4.58 -6.76 2.94
N HIS A 108 5.90 -6.59 2.76
CA HIS A 108 6.61 -7.13 1.61
C HIS A 108 6.60 -8.66 1.61
N ARG A 109 6.76 -9.29 2.77
CA ARG A 109 6.66 -10.74 2.91
C ARG A 109 5.27 -11.26 2.54
N ALA A 110 4.21 -10.64 3.06
CA ALA A 110 2.84 -10.94 2.68
C ALA A 110 2.57 -10.75 1.17
N SER A 111 3.21 -9.76 0.55
CA SER A 111 3.05 -9.50 -0.89
C SER A 111 3.73 -10.57 -1.76
N ARG A 112 4.80 -11.18 -1.26
CA ARG A 112 5.59 -12.21 -1.97
C ARG A 112 5.12 -13.65 -1.70
N SER A 113 4.29 -13.87 -0.67
CA SER A 113 3.77 -15.20 -0.37
C SER A 113 2.96 -15.75 -1.55
N LYS A 114 3.33 -16.95 -1.99
CA LYS A 114 2.67 -17.69 -3.08
C LYS A 114 1.38 -18.29 -2.53
N ALA A 115 0.25 -17.74 -2.94
CA ALA A 115 -1.07 -18.29 -2.64
C ALA A 115 -1.56 -19.00 -3.89
N ASP A 116 -1.91 -20.28 -3.75
CA ASP A 116 -2.33 -21.14 -4.86
C ASP A 116 -3.85 -21.40 -4.81
N THR A 117 -4.47 -21.27 -3.63
CA THR A 117 -5.92 -21.44 -3.45
C THR A 117 -6.67 -20.10 -3.22
N PRO A 118 -7.98 -20.03 -3.51
CA PRO A 118 -8.79 -18.84 -3.23
C PRO A 118 -8.79 -18.42 -1.75
N ASP A 119 -8.76 -19.39 -0.84
CA ASP A 119 -8.71 -19.14 0.60
C ASP A 119 -7.38 -18.52 1.01
N GLU A 120 -6.26 -19.01 0.47
CA GLU A 120 -4.93 -18.43 0.69
C GLU A 120 -4.84 -17.00 0.15
N HIS A 121 -5.42 -16.73 -1.03
CA HIS A 121 -5.50 -15.36 -1.57
C HIS A 121 -6.26 -14.42 -0.63
N THR A 122 -7.35 -14.92 -0.03
CA THR A 122 -8.16 -14.16 0.93
C THR A 122 -7.37 -13.88 2.21
N GLN A 123 -6.70 -14.89 2.77
CA GLN A 123 -5.84 -14.73 3.95
C GLN A 123 -4.69 -13.74 3.70
N ARG A 124 -4.00 -13.85 2.57
CA ARG A 124 -2.95 -12.92 2.17
C ARG A 124 -3.48 -11.49 2.08
N SER A 125 -4.62 -11.31 1.43
CA SER A 125 -5.26 -10.00 1.26
C SER A 125 -5.63 -9.37 2.61
N LYS A 126 -6.12 -10.17 3.56
CA LYS A 126 -6.43 -9.74 4.92
C LYS A 126 -5.20 -9.15 5.63
N PHE A 127 -4.04 -9.80 5.54
CA PHE A 127 -2.79 -9.28 6.11
C PHE A 127 -2.33 -7.98 5.43
N LEU A 128 -2.41 -7.91 4.09
CA LEU A 128 -2.02 -6.70 3.36
C LEU A 128 -2.85 -5.49 3.78
N VAL A 129 -4.17 -5.66 3.87
CA VAL A 129 -5.08 -4.61 4.35
C VAL A 129 -4.74 -4.21 5.78
N LYS A 130 -4.58 -5.19 6.68
CA LYS A 130 -4.25 -4.93 8.09
C LYS A 130 -2.94 -4.14 8.24
N PHE A 131 -1.89 -4.47 7.49
CA PHE A 131 -0.63 -3.71 7.52
C PHE A 131 -0.72 -2.30 6.91
N LEU A 132 -1.69 -2.04 6.03
CA LEU A 132 -1.97 -0.68 5.54
C LEU A 132 -2.73 0.13 6.61
N GLU A 133 -3.68 -0.48 7.30
CA GLU A 133 -4.39 0.14 8.42
C GLU A 133 -3.43 0.49 9.57
N LEU A 134 -2.54 -0.44 9.94
CA LEU A 134 -1.51 -0.20 10.97
C LEU A 134 -0.57 0.96 10.57
N ARG A 135 -0.23 1.11 9.28
CA ARG A 135 0.53 2.28 8.78
C ARG A 135 -0.23 3.57 9.03
N SER A 136 -1.51 3.61 8.68
CA SER A 136 -2.37 4.78 8.86
C SER A 136 -2.51 5.15 10.34
N ARG A 137 -2.80 4.17 11.20
CA ARG A 137 -2.90 4.33 12.66
C ARG A 137 -1.61 4.91 13.25
N LEU A 138 -0.45 4.33 12.91
CA LEU A 138 0.85 4.79 13.41
C LEU A 138 1.14 6.23 13.01
N LYS A 139 0.91 6.60 11.75
CA LYS A 139 1.09 7.99 11.27
C LYS A 139 0.13 8.96 11.97
N SER A 140 -1.12 8.58 12.13
CA SER A 140 -2.12 9.41 12.82
C SER A 140 -1.67 9.73 14.25
N LYS A 141 -1.25 8.71 15.01
CA LYS A 141 -0.70 8.88 16.36
C LYS A 141 0.53 9.79 16.37
N ALA A 142 1.49 9.57 15.49
CA ALA A 142 2.71 10.38 15.42
C ALA A 142 2.43 11.86 15.13
N ARG A 143 1.42 12.15 14.30
CA ARG A 143 0.95 13.53 14.06
C ARG A 143 0.27 14.13 15.27
N GLN A 144 -0.53 13.36 16.01
CA GLN A 144 -1.16 13.82 17.26
C GLN A 144 -0.11 14.20 18.30
N TYR A 145 0.89 13.33 18.55
CA TYR A 145 1.96 13.62 19.50
C TYR A 145 2.83 14.81 19.08
N LYS A 146 3.12 14.94 17.78
CA LYS A 146 3.83 16.13 17.27
C LYS A 146 3.08 17.43 17.58
N ARG A 147 1.75 17.46 17.44
CA ARG A 147 0.93 18.63 17.80
C ARG A 147 1.00 18.93 19.29
N LEU A 148 0.83 17.92 20.15
CA LEU A 148 0.91 18.07 21.61
C LEU A 148 2.28 18.58 22.07
N SER A 149 3.36 18.14 21.44
CA SER A 149 4.72 18.61 21.76
C SER A 149 4.97 20.08 21.38
N GLN A 150 4.23 20.60 20.40
CA GLN A 150 4.38 21.98 19.93
C GLN A 150 3.56 22.96 20.79
N THR A 151 2.38 22.56 21.26
CA THR A 151 1.52 23.40 22.10
C THR A 151 2.10 23.67 23.50
N GLY A 152 3.01 22.82 23.99
CA GLY A 152 3.64 22.98 25.30
C GLY A 152 4.72 24.07 25.37
N ASN A 153 5.19 24.61 24.23
CA ASN A 153 6.32 25.53 24.18
C ASN A 153 5.97 26.95 23.72
N THR A 154 4.70 27.26 23.44
CA THR A 154 4.30 28.67 23.33
C THR A 154 4.32 29.24 24.74
N PRO A 155 5.16 30.25 25.05
CA PRO A 155 5.05 30.97 26.30
C PRO A 155 3.62 31.49 26.33
N VAL A 156 2.83 31.03 27.28
CA VAL A 156 1.52 31.62 27.53
C VAL A 156 1.85 33.03 27.98
N ASP A 157 1.76 33.98 27.07
CA ASP A 157 2.01 35.38 27.37
C ASP A 157 0.92 35.81 28.34
N ALA A 158 1.24 35.73 29.63
CA ALA A 158 0.33 36.04 30.72
C ALA A 158 -0.06 37.53 30.77
N SER A 159 0.35 38.33 29.78
CA SER A 159 0.03 39.75 29.68
C SER A 159 -1.40 40.06 29.18
N VAL A 160 -2.18 39.08 28.69
CA VAL A 160 -3.56 39.30 28.21
C VAL A 160 -4.62 38.97 29.28
N LEU A 161 -4.36 39.27 30.55
CA LEU A 161 -5.28 38.99 31.67
C LEU A 161 -5.71 40.22 32.48
N MET A 162 -5.51 41.44 31.98
CA MET A 162 -6.03 42.64 32.63
C MET A 162 -6.77 43.57 31.66
N SER A 163 -7.96 43.16 31.23
CA SER A 163 -8.99 44.09 30.76
C SER A 163 -10.29 43.79 31.53
N PRO A 164 -10.66 44.58 32.55
CA PRO A 164 -11.96 44.47 33.18
C PRO A 164 -13.02 45.02 32.23
N THR A 165 -13.72 44.15 31.50
CA THR A 165 -14.90 44.57 30.74
C THR A 165 -16.14 44.40 31.60
N THR A 166 -16.62 45.58 32.00
CA THR A 166 -17.90 45.99 32.55
C THR A 166 -19.08 45.05 32.26
N ILE A 167 -19.75 44.73 33.36
CA ILE A 167 -21.11 44.21 33.52
C ILE A 167 -22.11 45.02 32.68
N GLY A 168 -22.93 44.35 31.87
CA GLY A 168 -24.08 44.99 31.24
C GLY A 168 -24.89 44.06 30.35
N GLU A 169 -26.15 43.88 30.76
CA GLU A 169 -27.33 43.53 29.96
C GLU A 169 -27.63 42.05 29.63
N GLU A 170 -28.57 41.58 30.43
CA GLU A 170 -29.65 40.62 30.20
C GLU A 170 -30.08 40.45 28.73
N ILE A 171 -30.08 39.21 28.24
CA ILE A 171 -31.04 38.73 27.23
C ILE A 171 -31.44 37.30 27.62
N GLU A 172 -32.66 37.18 28.12
CA GLU A 172 -33.49 35.98 28.06
C GLU A 172 -33.82 35.71 26.58
N ASP A 173 -33.68 34.49 26.08
CA ASP A 173 -34.75 33.89 25.27
C ASP A 173 -34.56 32.38 25.06
N ASP A 174 -35.70 31.71 25.13
CA ASP A 174 -35.94 30.29 25.06
C ASP A 174 -35.63 29.70 23.68
N SER A 175 -35.08 28.48 23.64
CA SER A 175 -35.47 27.47 22.64
C SER A 175 -34.97 26.08 23.01
N GLU A 176 -35.86 25.30 23.61
CA GLU A 176 -35.89 23.84 23.50
C GLU A 176 -35.97 23.44 22.02
N SER A 177 -35.09 22.52 21.59
CA SER A 177 -35.44 21.62 20.50
C SER A 177 -34.84 20.25 20.76
N ASP A 178 -35.74 19.35 21.18
CA ASP A 178 -35.58 17.92 21.15
C ASP A 178 -35.17 17.45 19.76
N ILE A 179 -34.01 16.81 19.65
CA ILE A 179 -33.67 15.97 18.50
C ILE A 179 -33.53 14.55 19.01
N GLU A 180 -34.67 13.85 18.97
CA GLU A 180 -34.78 12.42 19.15
C GLU A 180 -34.10 11.66 18.01
N GLY A 181 -33.32 10.63 18.40
CA GLY A 181 -33.45 9.28 17.88
C GLY A 181 -33.37 9.05 16.36
N ALA A 182 -32.18 8.73 15.86
CA ALA A 182 -32.03 7.87 14.69
C ALA A 182 -31.13 6.69 15.05
N GLY A 183 -31.77 5.57 15.42
CA GLY A 183 -31.13 4.28 15.63
C GLY A 183 -30.53 3.74 14.33
N ILE A 184 -29.25 3.40 14.37
CA ILE A 184 -28.60 2.63 13.31
C ILE A 184 -28.85 1.15 13.63
N SER A 185 -29.77 0.56 12.86
CA SER A 185 -30.07 -0.87 12.86
C SER A 185 -28.83 -1.72 12.65
N ASN A 186 -28.58 -2.61 13.61
CA ASN A 186 -27.70 -3.76 13.46
C ASN A 186 -28.33 -4.76 12.47
N ASN A 187 -27.71 -4.94 11.31
CA ASN A 187 -27.98 -6.07 10.43
C ASN A 187 -27.45 -7.36 11.08
N GLN A 188 -28.34 -8.10 11.74
CA GLN A 188 -28.10 -9.50 12.08
C GLN A 188 -28.21 -10.34 10.81
N VAL A 189 -27.07 -10.82 10.29
CA VAL A 189 -27.05 -11.94 9.35
C VAL A 189 -27.26 -13.22 10.16
N LYS A 190 -28.50 -13.72 10.14
CA LYS A 190 -28.87 -15.03 10.66
C LYS A 190 -28.63 -16.06 9.57
N THR A 191 -27.47 -16.70 9.60
CA THR A 191 -27.17 -17.86 8.73
C THR A 191 -27.80 -19.09 9.38
N THR A 192 -28.94 -19.50 8.84
CA THR A 192 -29.57 -20.79 9.17
C THR A 192 -28.71 -21.91 8.62
N ILE A 193 -28.23 -22.76 9.53
CA ILE A 193 -27.64 -24.07 9.25
C ILE A 193 -28.79 -25.03 8.99
N GLY A 194 -28.70 -25.80 7.90
CA GLY A 194 -29.50 -27.00 7.70
C GLY A 194 -29.83 -27.24 6.24
N GLU A 195 -29.03 -28.06 5.56
CA GLU A 195 -29.54 -29.23 4.85
C GLU A 195 -28.38 -30.13 4.45
N GLU A 196 -28.39 -31.34 4.98
CA GLU A 196 -27.62 -32.48 4.50
C GLU A 196 -28.14 -32.84 3.11
N ILE A 197 -27.27 -32.83 2.11
CA ILE A 197 -27.50 -33.53 0.84
C ILE A 197 -26.24 -34.35 0.57
N GLU A 198 -26.36 -35.64 0.88
CA GLU A 198 -25.58 -36.68 0.24
C GLU A 198 -26.09 -36.78 -1.20
N ASP A 199 -25.23 -36.55 -2.20
CA ASP A 199 -25.49 -37.07 -3.54
C ASP A 199 -24.17 -37.35 -4.28
N ASP A 200 -24.01 -38.62 -4.63
CA ASP A 200 -22.92 -39.19 -5.43
C ASP A 200 -23.14 -38.81 -6.90
N SER A 201 -22.23 -38.08 -7.53
CA SER A 201 -22.08 -38.12 -8.99
C SER A 201 -20.68 -37.67 -9.45
N GLU A 202 -19.93 -38.62 -10.01
CA GLU A 202 -18.83 -38.35 -10.93
C GLU A 202 -19.37 -37.70 -12.22
N SER A 203 -18.84 -36.52 -12.59
CA SER A 203 -18.84 -36.08 -13.98
C SER A 203 -17.72 -35.06 -14.24
N ASP A 204 -17.00 -35.30 -15.33
CA ASP A 204 -15.98 -34.44 -15.93
C ASP A 204 -16.47 -33.00 -16.16
N ILE A 205 -15.66 -32.01 -15.72
CA ILE A 205 -15.90 -30.59 -15.99
C ILE A 205 -14.70 -30.01 -16.75
N GLU A 206 -14.88 -29.87 -18.06
CA GLU A 206 -14.08 -28.98 -18.90
C GLU A 206 -14.33 -27.51 -18.52
N GLY A 207 -13.25 -26.72 -18.60
CA GLY A 207 -13.12 -25.41 -17.98
C GLY A 207 -14.13 -24.34 -18.41
N ALA A 208 -14.68 -23.67 -17.41
CA ALA A 208 -15.43 -22.42 -17.55
C ALA A 208 -14.69 -21.27 -16.87
N GLY A 209 -14.33 -20.26 -17.66
CA GLY A 209 -13.63 -19.05 -17.22
C GLY A 209 -14.48 -18.18 -16.30
N ILE A 210 -13.85 -17.71 -15.22
CA ILE A 210 -14.43 -16.83 -14.22
C ILE A 210 -14.65 -15.44 -14.85
N SER A 211 -15.91 -15.13 -15.15
CA SER A 211 -16.35 -13.81 -15.60
C SER A 211 -16.52 -12.88 -14.40
N ASN A 212 -15.56 -11.98 -14.20
CA ASN A 212 -15.69 -10.88 -13.26
C ASN A 212 -16.77 -9.90 -13.73
N ASN A 213 -17.94 -9.94 -13.09
CA ASN A 213 -19.02 -8.98 -13.20
C ASN A 213 -18.61 -7.63 -12.59
N GLN A 214 -17.78 -6.86 -13.30
CA GLN A 214 -17.73 -5.42 -13.10
C GLN A 214 -18.83 -4.77 -13.92
N VAL A 215 -19.58 -3.87 -13.29
CA VAL A 215 -20.54 -2.96 -13.94
C VAL A 215 -19.78 -2.16 -15.01
N LYS A 216 -19.73 -2.70 -16.24
CA LYS A 216 -19.13 -2.06 -17.41
C LYS A 216 -19.98 -0.86 -17.75
N LYS A 217 -19.60 0.32 -17.24
CA LYS A 217 -19.99 1.57 -17.87
C LYS A 217 -19.51 1.46 -19.32
N ASN A 218 -20.45 1.44 -20.26
CA ASN A 218 -20.19 1.43 -21.70
C ASN A 218 -19.53 2.75 -22.11
N VAL A 219 -18.27 2.93 -21.74
CA VAL A 219 -17.43 4.00 -22.26
C VAL A 219 -17.04 3.57 -23.66
N LYS A 220 -17.65 4.20 -24.65
CA LYS A 220 -17.34 3.97 -26.06
C LYS A 220 -15.83 4.21 -26.25
N SER A 221 -15.09 3.20 -26.68
CA SER A 221 -13.65 3.33 -26.92
C SER A 221 -13.43 4.37 -28.02
N VAL A 222 -12.53 5.31 -27.77
CA VAL A 222 -12.15 6.34 -28.75
C VAL A 222 -11.11 5.73 -29.69
N PRO A 223 -11.37 5.65 -31.01
CA PRO A 223 -10.43 5.08 -31.97
C PRO A 223 -9.05 5.76 -31.90
N VAL A 224 -7.97 4.99 -32.11
CA VAL A 224 -6.58 5.45 -32.01
C VAL A 224 -6.30 6.65 -32.92
N VAL A 225 -6.89 6.70 -34.11
CA VAL A 225 -6.79 7.83 -35.05
C VAL A 225 -7.27 9.17 -34.47
N LYS A 226 -8.11 9.16 -33.42
CA LYS A 226 -8.65 10.37 -32.77
C LYS A 226 -7.86 10.81 -31.53
N TRP A 227 -6.69 10.21 -31.27
CA TRP A 227 -5.94 10.46 -30.04
C TRP A 227 -5.22 11.81 -30.01
N ASN A 228 -5.23 12.59 -31.10
CA ASN A 228 -4.56 13.90 -31.24
C ASN A 228 -3.07 13.88 -30.87
N ILE A 229 -2.41 12.73 -31.03
CA ILE A 229 -0.97 12.59 -30.87
C ILE A 229 -0.26 12.81 -32.20
N THR A 230 0.89 13.48 -32.14
CA THR A 230 1.78 13.59 -33.30
C THR A 230 2.31 12.22 -33.64
N LYS A 231 2.04 11.73 -34.85
CA LYS A 231 2.56 10.45 -35.33
C LYS A 231 4.08 10.44 -35.29
N PHE A 232 4.66 9.30 -34.95
CA PHE A 232 6.12 9.17 -34.90
C PHE A 232 6.68 9.08 -36.32
N SER A 233 7.48 10.08 -36.72
CA SER A 233 8.10 10.20 -38.05
C SER A 233 9.57 9.82 -38.09
N GLY A 234 10.22 9.65 -36.94
CA GLY A 234 11.67 9.40 -36.85
C GLY A 234 12.54 10.61 -37.22
N ASP A 235 11.98 11.80 -37.40
CA ASP A 235 12.71 13.03 -37.77
C ASP A 235 13.46 13.70 -36.60
N GLY A 236 13.43 13.08 -35.41
CA GLY A 236 14.07 13.58 -34.20
C GLY A 236 13.29 14.66 -33.44
N ARG A 237 12.09 15.05 -33.87
CA ARG A 237 11.24 16.01 -33.12
C ARG A 237 10.74 15.43 -31.80
N VAL A 238 10.48 14.12 -31.77
CA VAL A 238 10.04 13.39 -30.58
C VAL A 238 10.94 12.17 -30.43
N SER A 239 11.48 11.93 -29.23
CA SER A 239 12.24 10.72 -28.95
C SER A 239 11.31 9.51 -28.90
N LEU A 240 11.79 8.34 -29.35
CA LEU A 240 10.98 7.12 -29.35
C LEU A 240 10.45 6.78 -27.95
N SER A 241 11.26 6.98 -26.90
CA SER A 241 10.86 6.73 -25.50
C SER A 241 9.68 7.62 -25.09
N SER A 242 9.79 8.93 -25.32
CA SER A 242 8.73 9.89 -24.95
C SER A 242 7.43 9.63 -25.71
N PHE A 243 7.54 9.20 -26.97
CA PHE A 243 6.39 8.79 -27.77
C PHE A 243 5.69 7.54 -27.20
N LEU A 244 6.45 6.49 -26.86
CA LEU A 244 5.90 5.26 -26.31
C LEU A 244 5.24 5.48 -24.94
N GLU A 245 5.85 6.29 -24.07
CA GLU A 245 5.25 6.69 -22.79
C GLU A 245 3.90 7.38 -22.99
N THR A 246 3.80 8.29 -23.97
CA THR A 246 2.55 8.99 -24.30
C THR A 246 1.48 8.02 -24.81
N VAL A 247 1.86 7.04 -25.64
CA VAL A 247 0.94 6.01 -26.16
C VAL A 247 0.44 5.11 -25.03
N GLU A 248 1.32 4.70 -24.10
CA GLU A 248 0.96 3.88 -22.95
C GLU A 248 0.00 4.60 -22.00
N GLU A 249 0.27 5.88 -21.70
CA GLU A 249 -0.61 6.72 -20.88
C GLU A 249 -2.03 6.81 -21.48
N LEU A 250 -2.12 7.05 -22.78
CA LEU A 250 -3.41 7.13 -23.48
C LEU A 250 -4.14 5.77 -23.57
N CYS A 251 -3.37 4.68 -23.68
CA CYS A 251 -3.90 3.33 -23.66
C CYS A 251 -4.61 3.03 -22.33
N MET A 252 -3.95 3.37 -21.20
CA MET A 252 -4.53 3.23 -19.87
C MET A 252 -5.73 4.16 -19.67
N ALA A 253 -5.62 5.43 -20.06
CA ALA A 253 -6.68 6.42 -19.87
C ALA A 253 -7.96 6.09 -20.65
N ARG A 254 -7.84 5.42 -21.80
CA ARG A 254 -8.97 5.07 -22.68
C ARG A 254 -9.36 3.59 -22.63
N ASN A 255 -8.72 2.82 -21.75
CA ASN A 255 -8.96 1.39 -21.56
C ASN A 255 -8.89 0.61 -22.90
N VAL A 256 -7.87 0.88 -23.71
CA VAL A 256 -7.65 0.20 -24.99
C VAL A 256 -6.82 -1.06 -24.74
N SER A 257 -7.22 -2.18 -25.33
CA SER A 257 -6.47 -3.43 -25.19
C SER A 257 -5.24 -3.44 -26.09
N SER A 258 -4.21 -4.20 -25.71
CA SER A 258 -2.98 -4.35 -26.52
C SER A 258 -3.28 -4.87 -27.93
N VAL A 259 -4.28 -5.74 -28.09
CA VAL A 259 -4.70 -6.28 -29.40
C VAL A 259 -5.29 -5.17 -30.28
N GLN A 260 -6.13 -4.30 -29.70
CA GLN A 260 -6.70 -3.16 -30.43
C GLN A 260 -5.64 -2.12 -30.76
N LEU A 261 -4.70 -1.86 -29.85
CA LEU A 261 -3.57 -0.97 -30.09
C LEU A 261 -2.69 -1.47 -31.25
N LEU A 262 -2.38 -2.78 -31.26
CA LEU A 262 -1.58 -3.41 -32.31
C LEU A 262 -2.28 -3.35 -33.69
N ALA A 263 -3.60 -3.60 -33.72
CA ALA A 263 -4.40 -3.52 -34.94
C ALA A 263 -4.43 -2.10 -35.54
N SER A 264 -4.28 -1.07 -34.71
CA SER A 264 -4.21 0.33 -35.13
C SER A 264 -2.78 0.91 -35.07
N ALA A 265 -1.74 0.07 -34.96
CA ALA A 265 -0.36 0.55 -34.84
C ALA A 265 0.07 1.36 -36.07
N SER A 266 -0.43 1.02 -37.26
CA SER A 266 -0.17 1.79 -38.49
C SER A 266 -0.62 3.26 -38.42
N ASP A 267 -1.60 3.59 -37.57
CA ASP A 267 -2.06 4.98 -37.40
C ASP A 267 -1.10 5.82 -36.56
N LEU A 268 -0.24 5.18 -35.76
CA LEU A 268 0.67 5.81 -34.80
C LEU A 268 2.00 6.24 -35.42
N PHE A 269 2.37 5.62 -36.54
CA PHE A 269 3.65 5.86 -37.21
C PHE A 269 3.42 6.52 -38.58
N THR A 270 4.37 7.36 -38.98
CA THR A 270 4.48 7.85 -40.35
C THR A 270 5.83 7.40 -40.89
N GLY A 271 5.81 6.50 -41.86
CA GLY A 271 6.99 6.16 -42.65
C GLY A 271 6.91 6.84 -44.01
N HIS A 272 8.05 7.29 -44.52
CA HIS A 272 8.24 7.42 -45.95
C HIS A 272 8.61 6.01 -46.43
N ASP A 273 7.76 5.38 -47.26
CA ASP A 273 8.20 4.26 -48.10
C ASP A 273 9.32 4.73 -49.05
#